data_AF-A0A6A3RCS6-F1
#
_entry.id   AF-A0A6A3RCS6-F1
#
_cell.length_a   1.000
_cell.length_b   1.000
_cell.length_c   1.000
_cell.angle_alpha   90.00
_cell.angle_beta   90.00
_cell.angle_gamma   90.00
#
_symmetry.space_group_name_H-M   'P 1'
#
loop_
_entity.id
_entity.type
_entity.pdbx_description
1 polymer ?
#
loop_
_entity_poly.entity_id
_entity_poly.type
_entity_poly.pdbx_seq_one_letter_code
_entity_poly.pdbx_strand_id
1 'polypeptide(L)'
;MNLRSLLATVIAVAGALGSVGGVRIGHDKMQPFAQPEPVIVSEKAAIKFKPNLQIHDGCHPYPAVNAAGETSGGLKGTGDPDGDCKGSPLGSQVYGRASWYKDLWAIMYVWYFPKEQDRTFK
;
A
#
# COMPACT_ATOMS: atom_id res chain seq x y z
N MET A 1 5.51 -30.80 47.55
CA MET A 1 4.76 -30.22 46.41
C MET A 1 5.13 -31.00 45.16
N ASN A 2 4.14 -31.64 44.54
CA ASN A 2 4.33 -32.73 43.59
C ASN A 2 4.54 -32.18 42.16
N LEU A 3 5.70 -32.46 41.56
CA LEU A 3 6.20 -31.89 40.30
C LEU A 3 5.44 -32.38 39.04
N ARG A 4 4.30 -33.06 39.21
CA ARG A 4 3.56 -33.73 38.13
C ARG A 4 2.42 -32.90 37.52
N SER A 5 2.14 -31.71 38.06
CA SER A 5 0.99 -30.89 37.61
C SER A 5 1.36 -29.67 36.76
N LEU A 6 2.63 -29.50 36.39
CA LEU A 6 3.11 -28.31 35.64
C LEU A 6 3.30 -28.53 34.13
N LEU A 7 2.96 -29.72 33.61
CA LEU A 7 3.18 -30.08 32.20
C LEU A 7 1.91 -30.03 31.32
N ALA A 8 0.74 -29.65 31.86
CA ALA A 8 -0.53 -29.71 31.13
C ALA A 8 -1.10 -28.35 30.68
N THR A 9 -0.38 -27.24 30.84
CA THR A 9 -0.89 -25.87 30.52
C THR A 9 -0.06 -25.08 29.52
N VAL A 10 0.78 -25.73 28.71
CA VAL A 10 1.55 -25.06 27.64
C VAL A 10 1.17 -25.51 26.22
N ILE A 11 0.27 -26.49 26.07
CA ILE A 11 -0.17 -26.99 24.76
C ILE A 11 -1.59 -26.49 24.44
N ALA A 12 -1.77 -25.19 24.18
CA ALA A 12 -3.02 -24.70 23.57
C ALA A 12 -2.93 -23.29 22.93
N VAL A 13 -1.75 -22.77 22.60
CA VAL A 13 -1.64 -21.51 21.83
C VAL A 13 -0.66 -21.68 20.68
N ALA A 14 -0.92 -22.65 19.81
CA ALA A 14 -0.15 -22.84 18.58
C ALA A 14 -1.04 -23.00 17.33
N GLY A 15 -2.36 -22.81 17.46
CA GLY A 15 -3.31 -22.99 16.37
C GLY A 15 -4.08 -21.71 16.08
N ALA A 16 -3.55 -20.90 15.16
CA ALA A 16 -4.25 -19.95 14.27
C ALA A 16 -3.41 -18.69 13.96
N LEU A 17 -2.14 -18.86 13.57
CA LEU A 17 -1.54 -17.91 12.63
C LEU A 17 -1.83 -18.42 11.23
N GLY A 18 -3.11 -18.42 10.86
CA GLY A 18 -3.49 -18.55 9.45
C GLY A 18 -3.12 -17.23 8.78
N SER A 19 -2.20 -17.26 7.82
CA SER A 19 -2.05 -16.12 6.91
C SER A 19 -3.35 -16.01 6.13
N VAL A 20 -4.23 -15.08 6.52
CA VAL A 20 -5.26 -14.60 5.60
C VAL A 20 -4.48 -13.89 4.51
N GLY A 21 -4.13 -14.61 3.44
CA GLY A 21 -3.59 -13.99 2.25
C GLY A 21 -4.59 -12.95 1.81
N GLY A 22 -4.22 -11.66 1.88
CA GLY A 22 -5.12 -10.57 1.52
C GLY A 22 -5.71 -10.84 0.13
N VAL A 23 -7.03 -10.73 0.01
CA VAL A 23 -7.74 -10.94 -1.26
C VAL A 23 -7.12 -10.00 -2.30
N ARG A 24 -6.75 -10.55 -3.46
CA ARG A 24 -6.24 -9.78 -4.59
C ARG A 24 -7.39 -9.48 -5.54
N ILE A 25 -7.61 -8.21 -5.84
CA ILE A 25 -8.64 -7.78 -6.80
C ILE A 25 -8.02 -7.03 -7.98
N GLY A 26 -8.80 -6.83 -9.04
CA GLY A 26 -8.34 -6.10 -10.23
C GLY A 26 -7.79 -4.72 -9.88
N HIS A 27 -6.71 -4.29 -10.53
CA HIS A 27 -6.07 -3.00 -10.25
C HIS A 27 -7.03 -1.82 -10.50
N ASP A 28 -8.00 -1.99 -11.38
CA ASP A 28 -9.04 -1.03 -11.75
C ASP A 28 -10.29 -1.07 -10.86
N LYS A 29 -10.35 -2.01 -9.90
CA LYS A 29 -11.46 -2.15 -8.93
C LYS A 29 -11.10 -1.64 -7.53
N MET A 30 -9.88 -1.13 -7.36
CA MET A 30 -9.39 -0.64 -6.08
C MET A 30 -10.02 0.72 -5.75
N GLN A 31 -10.84 0.76 -4.71
CA GLN A 31 -11.39 2.02 -4.19
C GLN A 31 -10.30 2.78 -3.41
N PRO A 32 -9.92 4.01 -3.81
CA PRO A 32 -8.99 4.82 -3.02
C PRO A 32 -9.62 5.28 -1.70
N PHE A 33 -8.75 5.64 -0.76
CA PHE A 33 -9.16 6.31 0.46
C PHE A 33 -9.34 7.80 0.18
N ALA A 34 -10.48 8.36 0.60
CA ALA A 34 -10.64 9.81 0.63
C ALA A 34 -9.57 10.43 1.55
N GLN A 35 -8.98 11.55 1.14
CA GLN A 35 -8.04 12.28 1.99
C GLN A 35 -8.81 12.85 3.18
N PRO A 36 -8.52 12.45 4.43
CA PRO A 36 -9.22 12.97 5.60
C PRO A 36 -8.82 14.42 5.87
N GLU A 37 -9.69 15.15 6.56
CA GLU A 37 -9.36 16.48 7.08
C GLU A 37 -8.25 16.38 8.14
N PRO A 38 -7.15 17.14 8.01
CA PRO A 38 -6.00 17.00 8.90
C PRO A 38 -6.26 17.64 10.26
N VAL A 39 -6.11 16.86 11.33
CA VAL A 39 -6.35 17.30 12.70
C VAL A 39 -5.04 17.70 13.37
N ILE A 40 -4.03 16.82 13.29
CA ILE A 40 -2.75 17.01 13.99
C ILE A 40 -1.66 17.62 13.10
N VAL A 41 -0.59 18.14 13.72
CA VAL A 41 0.48 18.87 13.03
C VAL A 41 1.16 18.04 11.94
N SER A 42 1.39 16.75 12.19
CA SER A 42 1.99 15.83 11.21
C SER A 42 1.11 15.63 9.98
N GLU A 43 -0.22 15.53 10.14
CA GLU A 43 -1.17 15.40 9.03
C GLU A 43 -1.26 16.69 8.21
N LYS A 44 -1.32 17.84 8.89
CA LYS A 44 -1.30 19.16 8.25
C LYS A 44 -0.01 19.35 7.44
N ALA A 45 1.13 18.93 7.99
CA ALA A 45 2.40 18.94 7.28
C ALA A 45 2.38 17.99 6.07
N ALA A 46 1.86 16.77 6.23
CA ALA A 46 1.78 15.80 5.13
C ALA A 46 0.90 16.29 3.96
N ILE A 47 -0.17 17.03 4.22
CA ILE A 47 -0.97 17.65 3.15
C ILE A 47 -0.26 18.86 2.57
N LYS A 48 0.31 19.73 3.41
CA LYS A 48 1.01 20.95 2.98
C LYS A 48 2.20 20.66 2.07
N PHE A 49 2.98 19.62 2.37
CA PHE A 49 4.17 19.24 1.62
C PHE A 49 3.92 18.12 0.60
N LYS A 50 2.64 17.85 0.28
CA LYS A 50 2.29 16.84 -0.72
C LYS A 50 2.89 17.24 -2.08
N PRO A 51 3.76 16.41 -2.67
CA PRO A 51 4.42 16.72 -3.94
C PRO A 51 3.45 16.65 -5.12
N ASN A 52 3.78 17.40 -6.17
CA ASN A 52 3.21 17.19 -7.50
C ASN A 52 3.99 16.08 -8.21
N LEU A 53 3.29 15.15 -8.83
CA LEU A 53 3.88 14.08 -9.62
C LEU A 53 3.46 14.22 -11.08
N GLN A 54 4.43 14.45 -11.96
CA GLN A 54 4.22 14.45 -13.40
C GLN A 54 4.64 13.10 -13.97
N ILE A 55 3.71 12.43 -14.64
CA ILE A 55 3.97 11.16 -15.33
C ILE A 55 4.33 11.49 -16.78
N HIS A 56 5.56 11.14 -17.19
CA HIS A 56 6.02 11.31 -18.57
C HIS A 56 5.77 10.07 -19.43
N ASP A 57 5.91 8.89 -18.82
CA ASP A 57 5.74 7.59 -19.47
C ASP A 57 5.36 6.53 -18.44
N GLY A 58 4.83 5.41 -18.92
CA GLY A 58 4.41 4.29 -18.09
C GLY A 58 3.07 4.52 -17.37
N CYS A 59 2.85 3.75 -16.31
CA CYS A 59 1.59 3.79 -15.58
C CYS A 59 1.42 5.08 -14.77
N HIS A 60 0.15 5.47 -14.61
CA HIS A 60 -0.27 6.46 -13.63
C HIS A 60 -0.40 5.80 -12.24
N PRO A 61 -0.50 6.57 -11.15
CA PRO A 61 -0.65 5.99 -9.83
C PRO A 61 -2.07 5.44 -9.57
N TYR A 62 -2.13 4.25 -8.97
CA TYR A 62 -3.35 3.53 -8.59
C TYR A 62 -3.38 3.25 -7.07
N PRO A 63 -4.54 2.94 -6.49
CA PRO A 63 -4.61 2.48 -5.11
C PRO A 63 -4.08 1.03 -5.01
N ALA A 64 -3.14 0.81 -4.10
CA ALA A 64 -2.53 -0.49 -3.84
C ALA A 64 -3.37 -1.37 -2.89
N VAL A 65 -4.15 -0.73 -2.01
CA VAL A 65 -4.96 -1.37 -0.95
C VAL A 65 -6.26 -0.59 -0.75
N ASN A 66 -7.35 -1.27 -0.36
CA ASN A 66 -8.64 -0.65 -0.03
C ASN A 66 -9.02 -0.84 1.45
N ALA A 67 -10.17 -0.30 1.88
CA ALA A 67 -10.60 -0.35 3.27
C ALA A 67 -10.91 -1.76 3.80
N ALA A 68 -11.18 -2.73 2.91
CA ALA A 68 -11.39 -4.13 3.27
C ALA A 68 -10.06 -4.91 3.44
N GLY A 69 -8.92 -4.26 3.21
CA GLY A 69 -7.60 -4.89 3.26
C GLY A 69 -7.28 -5.72 2.01
N GLU A 70 -8.09 -5.61 0.95
CA GLU A 70 -7.78 -6.22 -0.34
C GLU A 70 -6.63 -5.48 -1.00
N THR A 71 -5.83 -6.18 -1.78
CA THR A 71 -4.66 -5.62 -2.47
C THR A 71 -4.81 -5.66 -3.98
N SER A 72 -4.18 -4.71 -4.66
CA SER A 72 -4.15 -4.68 -6.12
C SER A 72 -3.46 -5.93 -6.67
N GLY A 73 -4.12 -6.59 -7.61
CA GLY A 73 -3.56 -7.68 -8.40
C GLY A 73 -2.42 -7.26 -9.32
N GLY A 74 -2.28 -5.94 -9.56
CA GLY A 74 -1.34 -5.37 -10.51
C GLY A 74 -1.70 -5.70 -11.96
N LEU A 75 -0.77 -5.38 -12.85
CA LEU A 75 -0.76 -5.77 -14.25
C LEU A 75 0.51 -6.57 -14.53
N LYS A 76 0.44 -7.46 -15.52
CA LYS A 76 1.64 -8.14 -16.01
C LYS A 76 2.54 -7.11 -16.71
N GLY A 77 3.86 -7.18 -16.45
CA GLY A 77 4.89 -6.42 -17.16
C GLY A 77 5.05 -6.93 -18.60
N THR A 78 4.04 -6.67 -19.44
CA THR A 78 4.01 -6.99 -20.86
C THR A 78 3.18 -5.95 -21.61
N GLY A 79 3.30 -5.94 -22.95
CA GLY A 79 2.60 -4.99 -23.81
C GLY A 79 3.23 -3.60 -23.73
N ASP A 80 2.43 -2.58 -24.00
CA ASP A 80 2.90 -1.19 -23.92
C ASP A 80 3.11 -0.74 -22.47
N PRO A 81 4.12 0.12 -22.18
CA PRO A 81 4.45 0.54 -20.82
C PRO A 81 3.29 1.12 -20.03
N ASP A 82 2.40 1.86 -20.70
CA ASP A 82 1.23 2.51 -20.11
C ASP A 82 -0.10 1.78 -20.43
N GLY A 83 -0.02 0.61 -21.09
CA GLY A 83 -1.17 -0.19 -21.47
C GLY A 83 -1.99 -0.62 -20.24
N ASP A 84 -3.28 -0.32 -20.27
CA ASP A 84 -4.27 -0.57 -19.21
C ASP A 84 -4.02 0.13 -17.86
N CYS A 85 -3.10 1.10 -17.81
CA CYS A 85 -2.74 1.81 -16.57
C CYS A 85 -2.58 3.33 -16.72
N LYS A 86 -3.29 3.97 -17.66
CA LYS A 86 -3.24 5.44 -17.88
C LYS A 86 -4.04 6.27 -16.88
N GLY A 87 -4.68 5.63 -15.91
CA GLY A 87 -5.48 6.30 -14.88
C GLY A 87 -6.57 5.39 -14.33
N SER A 88 -6.62 5.27 -13.01
CA SER A 88 -7.65 4.48 -12.33
C SER A 88 -9.04 5.08 -12.57
N PRO A 89 -10.06 4.28 -12.94
CA PRO A 89 -11.41 4.78 -13.11
C PRO A 89 -12.03 5.28 -11.80
N LEU A 90 -11.53 4.81 -10.64
CA LEU A 90 -11.99 5.20 -9.31
C LEU A 90 -11.17 6.32 -8.67
N GLY A 91 -10.13 6.80 -9.37
CA GLY A 91 -9.21 7.82 -8.89
C GLY A 91 -7.85 7.27 -8.41
N SER A 92 -6.90 8.19 -8.30
CA SER A 92 -5.51 7.90 -7.93
C SER A 92 -5.30 7.86 -6.41
N GLN A 93 -4.11 7.45 -5.97
CA GLN A 93 -3.74 7.40 -4.56
C GLN A 93 -2.26 7.75 -4.37
N VAL A 94 -1.97 8.49 -3.29
CA VAL A 94 -0.63 8.65 -2.71
C VAL A 94 -0.70 8.24 -1.24
N TYR A 95 0.38 7.65 -0.75
CA TYR A 95 0.55 7.23 0.63
C TYR A 95 1.62 8.08 1.30
N GLY A 96 1.36 8.54 2.53
CA GLY A 96 2.29 9.36 3.29
C GLY A 96 2.64 8.72 4.63
N ARG A 97 3.92 8.75 5.02
CA ARG A 97 4.36 8.39 6.39
C ARG A 97 5.43 9.37 6.86
N ALA A 98 5.33 9.82 8.11
CA ALA A 98 6.27 10.78 8.67
C ALA A 98 6.88 10.30 9.99
N SER A 99 8.11 10.72 10.26
CA SER A 99 8.80 10.48 11.53
C SER A 99 9.98 11.45 11.71
N TRP A 100 10.41 11.62 12.96
CA TRP A 100 11.68 12.25 13.26
C TRP A 100 12.82 11.31 12.94
N TYR A 101 13.84 11.79 12.23
CA TYR A 101 15.07 11.06 11.95
C TYR A 101 16.24 12.01 11.99
N LYS A 102 17.18 11.80 12.94
CA LYS A 102 18.37 12.64 13.14
C LYS A 102 18.02 14.14 13.21
N ASP A 103 17.11 14.50 14.11
CA ASP A 103 16.62 15.87 14.35
C ASP A 103 15.97 16.56 13.12
N LEU A 104 15.62 15.78 12.09
CA LEU A 104 14.85 16.25 10.92
C LEU A 104 13.47 15.60 10.91
N TRP A 105 12.45 16.37 10.54
CA TRP A 105 11.11 15.85 10.29
C TRP A 105 11.01 15.32 8.85
N ALA A 106 11.05 13.99 8.70
CA ALA A 106 11.01 13.34 7.41
C ALA A 106 9.58 12.91 7.05
N ILE A 107 9.14 13.21 5.83
CA ILE A 107 7.87 12.74 5.27
C ILE A 107 8.19 11.97 3.99
N MET A 108 7.80 10.70 3.95
CA MET A 108 7.89 9.85 2.77
C MET A 108 6.54 9.82 2.06
N TYR A 109 6.55 10.10 0.77
CA TYR A 109 5.40 9.93 -0.12
C TYR A 109 5.68 8.77 -1.08
N VAL A 110 4.69 7.88 -1.23
CA VAL A 110 4.79 6.68 -2.05
C VAL A 110 3.58 6.61 -2.97
N TRP A 111 3.85 6.25 -4.22
CA TRP A 111 2.83 5.93 -5.22
C TRP A 111 2.98 4.47 -5.63
N TYR A 112 1.86 3.86 -5.96
CA TYR A 112 1.83 2.50 -6.50
C TYR A 112 1.44 2.55 -7.97
N PHE A 113 2.17 1.79 -8.78
CA PHE A 113 1.94 1.63 -10.21
C PHE A 113 1.60 0.16 -10.48
N PRO A 114 0.51 -0.15 -11.23
CA PRO A 114 0.09 -1.53 -11.44
C PRO A 114 1.13 -2.43 -12.10
N LYS A 115 2.02 -1.86 -12.93
CA LYS A 115 3.18 -2.52 -13.51
C LYS A 115 4.31 -1.53 -13.71
N GLU A 116 5.51 -2.07 -13.83
CA GLU A 116 6.66 -1.41 -14.42
C GLU A 116 7.04 -2.23 -15.66
N GLN A 117 7.16 -1.56 -16.80
CA GLN A 117 7.49 -2.20 -18.06
C GLN A 117 8.47 -1.32 -18.81
N ASP A 118 9.69 -1.81 -18.96
CA ASP A 118 10.72 -1.13 -19.73
C ASP A 118 10.45 -1.31 -21.24
N ARG A 119 10.72 -0.25 -22.00
CA ARG A 119 10.61 -0.25 -23.47
C ARG A 119 11.70 -1.09 -24.14
N THR A 120 12.79 -1.39 -23.44
CA THR A 120 14.00 -2.02 -24.03
C THR A 120 13.99 -3.56 -24.06
N PHE A 121 13.10 -4.22 -23.31
CA PHE A 121 12.95 -5.69 -23.34
C PHE A 121 11.80 -6.14 -24.26
N LYS A 122 11.79 -5.68 -25.52
CA LYS A 122 10.94 -6.24 -26.58
C LYS A 122 11.72 -7.23 -27.43
#